data_AF-A0A2Z6NVK0-F1
#
_entry.id   AF-A0A2Z6NVK0-F1
#
_cell.length_a   1.000
_cell.length_b   1.000
_cell.length_c   1.000
_cell.angle_alpha   90.00
_cell.angle_beta   90.00
_cell.angle_gamma   90.00
#
_symmetry.space_group_name_H-M   'P 1'
#
loop_
_entity.id
_entity.type
_entity.pdbx_description
1 polymer ?
#
loop_
_entity_poly.entity_id
_entity_poly.type
_entity_poly.pdbx_seq_one_letter_code
_entity_poly.pdbx_strand_id
1 'polypeptide(L)'
;MSWLGVVVVLPADPMMSYGLWVGGGCNKKTRKGLSIVWMAYIWVLWRTRNDRVFNNVDRSVDEVVDRIQHLSWQWYLHKTAKGSSLLYEWIWNPGDCMVR
;
A
#
# COMPACT_ATOMS: atom_id res chain seq x y z
N MET A 1 -4.48 7.88 -7.52
CA MET A 1 -4.10 7.84 -6.08
C MET A 1 -5.20 8.44 -5.19
N SER A 2 -6.47 8.19 -5.47
CA SER A 2 -7.60 8.63 -4.63
C SER A 2 -7.92 7.64 -3.50
N TRP A 3 -7.44 6.39 -3.59
CA TRP A 3 -7.76 5.30 -2.67
C TRP A 3 -7.42 5.58 -1.20
N LEU A 4 -6.30 6.25 -0.92
CA LEU A 4 -5.89 6.56 0.45
C LEU A 4 -6.31 7.97 0.90
N GLY A 5 -6.98 8.74 0.03
CA GLY A 5 -7.31 10.14 0.29
C GLY A 5 -6.09 11.08 0.39
N VAL A 6 -4.88 10.60 0.09
CA VAL A 6 -3.64 11.38 0.16
C VAL A 6 -3.08 11.60 -1.24
N VAL A 7 -2.90 12.87 -1.62
CA VAL A 7 -2.11 13.25 -2.79
C VAL A 7 -0.65 13.33 -2.33
N VAL A 8 0.14 12.29 -2.61
CA VAL A 8 1.57 12.28 -2.32
C VAL A 8 2.36 12.49 -3.60
N VAL A 9 3.12 13.59 -3.67
CA VAL A 9 4.21 13.74 -4.64
C VAL A 9 5.35 12.87 -4.15
N LEU A 10 5.63 11.77 -4.84
CA LEU A 10 6.71 10.86 -4.47
C LEU A 10 8.06 11.51 -4.81
N PRO A 11 8.89 11.86 -3.81
CA PRO A 11 10.25 12.31 -4.07
C PRO A 11 11.07 11.19 -4.72
N ALA A 12 12.14 11.54 -5.45
CA ALA A 12 13.00 10.58 -6.13
C ALA A 12 13.68 9.59 -5.17
N ASP A 13 13.89 10.00 -3.92
CA ASP A 13 14.44 9.14 -2.87
C ASP A 13 13.33 8.31 -2.18
N PRO A 14 13.42 6.95 -2.22
CA PRO A 14 12.44 6.08 -1.60
C PRO A 14 12.32 6.27 -0.09
N MET A 15 13.41 6.58 0.62
CA MET A 15 13.39 6.75 2.07
C MET A 15 12.68 8.05 2.47
N MET A 16 12.88 9.13 1.73
CA MET A 16 12.09 10.36 1.88
C MET A 16 10.62 10.13 1.57
N SER A 17 10.31 9.33 0.55
CA SER A 17 8.92 8.98 0.22
C SER A 17 8.24 8.22 1.36
N TYR A 18 8.97 7.30 2.01
CA TYR A 18 8.51 6.56 3.18
C TYR A 18 8.29 7.50 4.37
N GLY A 19 9.23 8.41 4.62
CA GLY A 19 9.14 9.41 5.68
C GLY A 19 7.91 10.30 5.53
N LEU A 20 7.62 10.77 4.32
CA LEU A 20 6.43 11.57 4.02
C LEU A 20 5.13 10.77 4.21
N TRP A 21 5.10 9.53 3.71
CA TRP A 21 3.95 8.64 3.83
C TRP A 21 3.61 8.25 5.26
N VAL A 22 4.61 7.85 6.05
CA VAL A 22 4.41 7.41 7.42
C VAL A 22 4.34 8.59 8.39
N GLY A 23 5.02 9.69 8.08
CA GLY A 23 5.00 10.93 8.86
C GLY A 23 3.61 11.58 8.92
N GLY A 24 2.78 11.40 7.89
CA GLY A 24 1.39 11.87 7.88
C GLY A 24 0.43 11.09 8.80
N GLY A 25 0.85 9.95 9.35
CA GLY A 25 0.00 9.13 10.21
C GLY A 25 -0.11 9.68 11.64
N CYS A 26 -1.31 10.11 12.06
CA CYS A 26 -1.55 10.67 13.40
C CYS A 26 -1.32 9.66 14.54
N ASN A 27 -1.61 8.37 14.33
CA ASN A 27 -1.55 7.32 15.36
C ASN A 27 -0.53 6.21 15.05
N LYS A 28 0.03 5.58 16.09
CA LYS A 28 1.00 4.46 15.96
C LYS A 28 0.44 3.28 15.16
N LYS A 29 -0.86 2.99 15.27
CA LYS A 29 -1.53 1.94 14.46
C LYS A 29 -1.60 2.33 12.98
N THR A 30 -2.08 3.55 12.70
CA THR A 30 -2.16 4.11 11.34
C THR A 30 -0.80 4.16 10.67
N ARG A 31 0.25 4.59 11.39
CA ARG A 31 1.62 4.59 10.88
C ARG A 31 2.08 3.19 10.45
N LYS A 32 1.79 2.15 11.24
CA LYS A 32 2.09 0.76 10.87
C LYS A 32 1.31 0.31 9.63
N GLY A 33 0.03 0.64 9.55
CA GLY A 33 -0.79 0.34 8.38
C GLY A 33 -0.26 1.01 7.11
N LEU A 34 0.07 2.31 7.19
CA LEU A 34 0.68 3.06 6.10
C LEU A 34 2.05 2.49 5.70
N SER A 35 2.89 2.06 6.65
CA SER A 35 4.14 1.37 6.35
C SER A 35 3.92 0.08 5.56
N ILE A 36 2.87 -0.70 5.88
CA ILE A 36 2.53 -1.94 5.16
C ILE A 36 2.08 -1.62 3.74
N VAL A 37 1.21 -0.62 3.56
CA VAL A 37 0.75 -0.19 2.24
C VAL A 37 1.93 0.29 1.38
N TRP A 38 2.82 1.10 1.94
CA TRP A 38 4.02 1.59 1.24
C TRP A 38 4.94 0.44 0.83
N MET A 39 5.16 -0.54 1.72
CA MET A 39 5.99 -1.70 1.40
C MET A 39 5.36 -2.55 0.29
N ALA A 40 4.04 -2.74 0.31
CA ALA A 40 3.32 -3.46 -0.74
C ALA A 40 3.41 -2.72 -2.08
N TYR A 41 3.31 -1.39 -2.07
CA TYR A 41 3.49 -0.53 -3.25
C TYR A 41 4.86 -0.73 -3.91
N ILE A 42 5.94 -0.59 -3.14
CA ILE A 42 7.31 -0.77 -3.65
C ILE A 42 7.52 -2.21 -4.15
N TRP A 43 7.01 -3.20 -3.41
CA TRP A 43 7.13 -4.60 -3.80
C TRP A 43 6.45 -4.92 -5.14
N VAL A 44 5.20 -4.47 -5.33
CA VAL A 44 4.45 -4.71 -6.58
C VAL A 44 5.08 -3.96 -7.74
N LEU A 45 5.56 -2.72 -7.52
CA LEU A 45 6.30 -1.99 -8.55
C LEU A 45 7.57 -2.70 -8.97
N TRP A 46 8.40 -3.10 -8.00
CA TRP A 46 9.63 -3.85 -8.27
C TRP A 46 9.33 -5.14 -9.05
N ARG A 47 8.32 -5.90 -8.62
CA ARG A 47 7.91 -7.13 -9.30
C ARG A 47 7.39 -6.90 -10.71
N THR A 48 6.60 -5.84 -10.91
CA THR A 48 6.06 -5.49 -12.24
C THR A 48 7.17 -5.06 -13.19
N ARG A 49 8.14 -4.27 -12.72
CA ARG A 49 9.32 -3.90 -13.52
C ARG A 49 10.16 -5.13 -13.89
N ASN A 50 10.38 -6.05 -12.95
CA ASN A 50 11.10 -7.29 -13.24
C ASN A 50 10.34 -8.17 -14.24
N ASP A 51 9.03 -8.35 -14.07
CA ASP A 51 8.24 -9.14 -15.01
C ASP A 51 8.26 -8.56 -16.43
N ARG A 52 8.29 -7.22 -16.56
CA ARG A 52 8.45 -6.57 -17.86
C ARG A 52 9.82 -6.82 -18.49
N VAL A 53 10.90 -6.81 -17.68
CA VAL A 53 12.27 -7.01 -18.17
C VAL A 53 12.56 -8.48 -18.51
N PHE A 54 12.16 -9.39 -17.62
CA PHE A 54 12.54 -10.81 -17.73
C PHE A 54 11.49 -11.67 -18.45
N ASN A 55 10.20 -11.31 -18.34
CA ASN A 55 9.11 -12.12 -18.88
C ASN A 55 8.36 -11.40 -20.03
N ASN A 56 8.74 -10.17 -20.36
CA ASN A 56 8.07 -9.31 -21.36
C ASN A 56 6.55 -9.17 -21.13
N VAL A 57 6.13 -9.24 -19.86
CA VAL A 57 4.74 -9.06 -19.44
C VAL A 57 4.54 -7.60 -19.06
N ASP A 58 3.67 -6.90 -19.78
CA ASP A 58 3.22 -5.57 -19.41
C ASP A 58 1.88 -5.67 -18.69
N ARG A 59 1.75 -4.96 -17.56
CA ARG A 59 0.52 -4.92 -16.76
C ARG A 59 -0.08 -3.54 -16.81
N SER A 60 -1.40 -3.47 -16.86
CA SER A 60 -2.10 -2.19 -16.78
C SER A 60 -1.90 -1.56 -15.40
N VAL A 61 -2.07 -0.23 -15.33
CA VAL A 61 -2.00 0.48 -14.05
C VAL A 61 -3.08 -0.02 -13.09
N ASP A 62 -4.26 -0.33 -13.59
CA ASP A 62 -5.37 -0.88 -12.81
C ASP A 62 -5.02 -2.23 -12.17
N GLU A 63 -4.42 -3.15 -12.93
CA GLU A 63 -3.94 -4.44 -12.40
C GLU A 63 -2.87 -4.27 -11.32
N VAL A 64 -1.96 -3.31 -11.51
CA VAL A 64 -0.92 -2.99 -10.53
C VAL A 64 -1.54 -2.47 -9.23
N VAL A 65 -2.51 -1.55 -9.33
CA VAL A 65 -3.21 -0.97 -8.18
C VAL A 65 -4.01 -2.03 -7.43
N ASP A 66 -4.78 -2.86 -8.14
CA ASP A 66 -5.55 -3.96 -7.54
C ASP A 66 -4.64 -4.92 -6.75
N ARG A 67 -3.47 -5.24 -7.31
CA ARG A 67 -2.49 -6.10 -6.65
C ARG A 67 -1.88 -5.47 -5.41
N ILE A 68 -1.66 -4.15 -5.41
CA ILE A 68 -1.19 -3.41 -4.23
C ILE A 68 -2.25 -3.45 -3.12
N GLN A 69 -3.53 -3.25 -3.47
CA GLN A 69 -4.64 -3.29 -2.52
C GLN A 69 -4.76 -4.67 -1.87
N HIS A 70 -4.76 -5.74 -2.67
CA HIS A 70 -4.83 -7.11 -2.17
C HIS A 70 -3.62 -7.49 -1.30
N LEU A 71 -2.41 -7.20 -1.77
CA LEU A 71 -1.20 -7.56 -1.04
C LEU A 71 -1.07 -6.79 0.28
N SER A 72 -1.36 -5.49 0.26
CA SER A 72 -1.35 -4.65 1.47
C SER A 72 -2.38 -5.12 2.50
N TRP A 73 -3.58 -5.49 2.07
CA TRP A 73 -4.61 -6.07 2.93
C TRP A 73 -4.18 -7.40 3.55
N GLN A 74 -3.66 -8.34 2.74
CA GLN A 74 -3.16 -9.63 3.23
C GLN A 74 -2.05 -9.45 4.27
N TRP A 75 -1.09 -8.56 4.00
CA TRP A 75 -0.01 -8.25 4.94
C TRP A 75 -0.53 -7.56 6.19
N TYR A 76 -1.52 -6.67 6.05
CA TYR A 76 -2.16 -6.00 7.16
C TYR A 76 -2.85 -6.99 8.10
N LEU A 77 -3.66 -7.92 7.58
CA LEU A 77 -4.31 -8.95 8.38
C LEU A 77 -3.30 -9.85 9.10
N HIS A 78 -2.26 -10.30 8.39
CA HIS A 78 -1.26 -11.18 8.98
C HIS A 78 -0.40 -10.49 10.06
N LYS A 79 -0.24 -9.16 9.98
CA LYS A 79 0.53 -8.38 10.97
C LYS A 79 -0.34 -7.82 12.10
N THR A 80 -1.65 -7.72 11.89
CA THR A 80 -2.59 -7.05 12.80
C THR A 80 -3.60 -8.08 13.31
N ALA A 81 -3.18 -8.88 14.28
CA ALA A 81 -3.92 -10.03 14.82
C ALA A 81 -5.27 -9.72 15.51
N LYS A 82 -5.76 -8.48 15.49
CA LYS A 82 -6.86 -8.00 16.35
C LYS A 82 -8.08 -7.41 15.63
N GLY A 83 -8.06 -7.23 14.30
CA GLY A 83 -9.18 -6.62 13.59
C GLY A 83 -9.48 -7.33 12.28
N SER A 84 -10.66 -7.95 12.18
CA SER A 84 -11.21 -8.39 10.90
C SER A 84 -11.56 -7.15 10.08
N SER A 85 -10.75 -6.84 9.08
CA SER A 85 -11.13 -5.93 8.00
C SER A 85 -11.39 -6.78 6.76
N LEU A 86 -12.59 -6.68 6.20
CA LEU A 86 -12.90 -7.33 4.93
C LEU A 86 -12.16 -6.59 3.81
N LEU A 87 -11.82 -7.29 2.73
CA LEU A 87 -11.12 -6.69 1.59
C LEU A 87 -11.89 -5.49 1.03
N TYR A 88 -13.24 -5.56 0.96
CA TYR A 88 -14.04 -4.44 0.48
C TYR A 88 -13.92 -3.21 1.39
N GLU A 89 -13.88 -3.39 2.72
CA GLU A 89 -13.71 -2.27 3.66
C GLU A 89 -12.33 -1.63 3.48
N TRP A 90 -11.31 -2.44 3.25
CA TRP A 90 -9.94 -1.97 3.00
C TRP A 90 -9.80 -1.22 1.67
N ILE A 91 -10.47 -1.70 0.61
CA ILE A 91 -10.48 -1.01 -0.68
C ILE A 91 -11.29 0.28 -0.59
N TRP A 92 -12.39 0.30 0.17
CA TRP A 92 -13.24 1.47 0.34
C TRP A 92 -12.59 2.57 1.19
N ASN A 93 -12.15 2.23 2.40
CA ASN A 93 -11.50 3.16 3.31
C ASN A 93 -10.48 2.43 4.22
N PRO A 94 -9.21 2.32 3.78
CA PRO A 94 -8.18 1.64 4.56
C PRO A 94 -7.85 2.39 5.86
N GLY A 95 -8.11 3.71 5.92
CA GLY A 95 -7.90 4.53 7.12
C GLY A 95 -8.74 4.07 8.30
N ASP A 96 -10.02 3.81 8.07
CA ASP A 96 -10.94 3.31 9.11
C ASP A 96 -10.50 1.93 9.62
N CYS A 97 -10.04 1.06 8.72
CA CYS A 97 -9.52 -0.26 9.07
C CYS A 97 -8.28 -0.19 9.95
N MET A 98 -7.40 0.79 9.73
CA MET A 98 -6.15 0.99 10.48
C MET A 98 -6.37 1.58 11.89
N VAL A 99 -7.51 2.23 12.13
CA VAL A 99 -7.83 2.86 13.42
C VAL A 99 -8.45 1.86 14.41
N ARG A 100 -9.17 0.84 13.90
CA ARG A 100 -9.74 -0.27 14.70
C ARG A 100 -8.67 -0.96 15.58
#